data_AF-A0A929CST6-F1
#
_entry.id   AF-A0A929CST6-F1
#
_cell.length_a   1.000
_cell.length_b   1.000
_cell.length_c   1.000
_cell.angle_alpha   90.00
_cell.angle_beta   90.00
_cell.angle_gamma   90.00
#
_symmetry.space_group_name_H-M   'P 1'
#
loop_
_entity.id
_entity.type
_entity.pdbx_description
1 polymer ?
#
loop_
_entity_poly.entity_id
_entity_poly.type
_entity_poly.pdbx_seq_one_letter_code
_entity_poly.pdbx_strand_id
1 'polypeptide(L)'
;MKAKEVAEQVNETVTPQMSDALQILEKVNAFYSDAFNHLLYTMSGMIALVGLVVPLIFTFYQNRKLKVEKESLERYVVGIKYELKNSIQEKIKSEIENEKEMLGAALEQSKKELDKAIEKNKKEIDEEIHIAKGSSLFLQGNNLYDKYEYNEAAESYIYAIEHFIDGKDESNLQRALDNLTNRVFPEMDKSVLEDFPKIQSDIEGIVKGLNKLNENRRYTDVISDLEKTINQVLKRTPKEK
;
A
#
# COMPACT_ATOMS: atom_id res chain seq x y z
N MET A 1 155.04 17.99 -14.03
CA MET A 1 154.85 16.52 -13.98
C MET A 1 154.09 16.21 -12.69
N LYS A 2 153.01 15.40 -12.76
CA LYS A 2 151.94 15.17 -11.75
C LYS A 2 150.73 16.12 -11.80
N ALA A 3 150.22 16.36 -13.01
CA ALA A 3 148.97 17.10 -13.29
C ALA A 3 147.97 16.25 -14.10
N LYS A 4 147.92 14.92 -13.92
CA LYS A 4 147.13 14.06 -14.81
C LYS A 4 146.58 12.75 -14.23
N GLU A 5 146.47 12.61 -12.91
CA GLU A 5 146.17 11.30 -12.30
C GLU A 5 145.16 11.31 -11.13
N VAL A 6 144.47 12.44 -10.88
CA VAL A 6 143.46 12.53 -9.80
C VAL A 6 142.06 12.88 -10.32
N ALA A 7 141.90 13.10 -11.64
CA ALA A 7 140.61 13.39 -12.26
C ALA A 7 139.85 12.14 -12.76
N GLU A 8 140.38 10.93 -12.52
CA GLU A 8 139.89 9.66 -13.09
C GLU A 8 139.51 8.63 -11.99
N GLN A 9 139.03 9.11 -10.83
CA GLN A 9 138.41 8.28 -9.78
C GLN A 9 137.10 8.86 -9.24
N VAL A 10 136.43 9.74 -10.01
CA VAL A 10 135.14 10.35 -9.63
C VAL A 10 133.97 9.76 -10.45
N ASN A 11 134.19 8.77 -11.33
CA ASN A 11 133.21 8.42 -12.36
C ASN A 11 132.64 6.99 -12.36
N GLU A 12 132.80 6.18 -11.30
CA GLU A 12 132.39 4.75 -11.37
C GLU A 12 131.64 4.13 -10.18
N THR A 13 131.09 4.89 -9.21
CA THR A 13 130.41 4.25 -8.06
C THR A 13 129.07 4.86 -7.60
N VAL A 14 128.36 5.64 -8.42
CA VAL A 14 127.05 6.24 -8.02
C VAL A 14 125.87 5.84 -8.94
N THR A 15 126.06 4.99 -9.94
CA THR A 15 125.06 4.68 -10.98
C THR A 15 124.54 3.23 -11.09
N PRO A 16 124.43 2.42 -10.00
CA PRO A 16 123.51 1.26 -10.03
C PRO A 16 122.26 1.40 -9.12
N GLN A 17 122.32 2.16 -8.01
CA GLN A 17 121.22 2.20 -7.03
C GLN A 17 120.02 3.07 -7.43
N MET A 18 120.23 4.13 -8.21
CA MET A 18 119.13 5.01 -8.67
C MET A 18 118.24 4.33 -9.72
N SER A 19 118.79 3.42 -10.52
CA SER A 19 118.04 2.63 -11.52
C SER A 19 117.12 1.60 -10.85
N ASP A 20 117.61 0.91 -9.81
CA ASP A 20 116.80 -0.05 -9.04
C ASP A 20 115.70 0.66 -8.24
N ALA A 21 116.00 1.81 -7.63
CA ALA A 21 114.99 2.60 -6.92
C ALA A 21 113.87 3.09 -7.86
N LEU A 22 114.21 3.50 -9.09
CA LEU A 22 113.22 3.88 -10.12
C LEU A 22 112.39 2.69 -10.58
N GLN A 23 113.01 1.53 -10.81
CA GLN A 23 112.32 0.30 -11.20
C GLN A 23 111.40 -0.23 -10.09
N ILE A 24 111.82 -0.09 -8.83
CA ILE A 24 110.96 -0.40 -7.67
C ILE A 24 109.76 0.55 -7.68
N LEU A 25 109.97 1.86 -7.88
CA LEU A 25 108.89 2.84 -7.95
C LEU A 25 107.92 2.58 -9.12
N GLU A 26 108.42 2.20 -10.30
CA GLU A 26 107.60 1.80 -11.44
C GLU A 26 106.80 0.53 -11.17
N LYS A 27 107.40 -0.49 -10.55
CA LYS A 27 106.70 -1.73 -10.16
C LYS A 27 105.66 -1.49 -9.09
N VAL A 28 105.96 -0.62 -8.11
CA VAL A 28 105.04 -0.22 -7.05
C VAL A 28 103.86 0.54 -7.65
N ASN A 29 104.11 1.50 -8.55
CA ASN A 29 103.06 2.24 -9.25
C ASN A 29 102.22 1.33 -10.16
N ALA A 30 102.84 0.40 -10.88
CA ALA A 30 102.14 -0.58 -11.71
C ALA A 30 101.28 -1.53 -10.86
N PHE A 31 101.78 -1.99 -9.71
CA PHE A 31 101.02 -2.81 -8.76
C PHE A 31 99.83 -2.04 -8.18
N TYR A 32 100.03 -0.80 -7.75
CA TYR A 32 98.93 0.04 -7.24
C TYR A 32 97.91 0.37 -8.32
N SER A 33 98.35 0.67 -9.54
CA SER A 33 97.46 0.93 -10.69
C SER A 33 96.67 -0.31 -11.07
N ASP A 34 97.29 -1.49 -11.10
CA ASP A 34 96.61 -2.75 -11.39
C ASP A 34 95.65 -3.17 -10.28
N ALA A 35 96.06 -3.06 -9.02
CA ALA A 35 95.19 -3.29 -7.86
C ALA A 35 94.02 -2.31 -7.83
N PHE A 36 94.25 -1.04 -8.18
CA PHE A 36 93.21 -0.03 -8.29
C PHE A 36 92.25 -0.33 -9.45
N ASN A 37 92.77 -0.76 -10.61
CA ASN A 37 91.94 -1.16 -11.75
C ASN A 37 91.11 -2.42 -11.44
N HIS A 38 91.69 -3.42 -10.79
CA HIS A 38 90.97 -4.61 -10.31
C HIS A 38 89.88 -4.23 -9.30
N LEU A 39 90.18 -3.32 -8.38
CA LEU A 39 89.20 -2.78 -7.44
C LEU A 39 88.07 -2.04 -8.18
N LEU A 40 88.41 -1.19 -9.16
CA LEU A 40 87.44 -0.47 -9.98
C LEU A 40 86.54 -1.43 -10.78
N TYR A 41 87.10 -2.46 -11.41
CA TYR A 41 86.33 -3.47 -12.13
C TYR A 41 85.43 -4.27 -11.20
N THR A 42 85.93 -4.66 -10.02
CA THR A 42 85.16 -5.39 -9.01
C THR A 42 84.00 -4.52 -8.49
N MET A 43 84.25 -3.26 -8.17
CA MET A 43 83.23 -2.31 -7.71
C MET A 43 82.20 -2.01 -8.81
N SER A 44 82.65 -1.81 -10.05
CA SER A 44 81.75 -1.61 -11.20
C SER A 44 80.89 -2.85 -11.45
N GLY A 45 81.47 -4.04 -11.31
CA GLY A 45 80.74 -5.31 -11.37
C GLY A 45 79.70 -5.44 -10.27
N MET A 46 80.03 -5.06 -9.02
CA MET A 46 79.06 -5.04 -7.91
C MET A 46 77.93 -4.03 -8.15
N ILE A 47 78.25 -2.82 -8.63
CA ILE A 47 77.25 -1.79 -8.95
C ILE A 47 76.32 -2.27 -10.07
N ALA A 48 76.86 -2.89 -11.12
CA ALA A 48 76.07 -3.47 -12.21
C ALA A 48 75.16 -4.60 -11.71
N LEU A 49 75.66 -5.47 -10.83
CA LEU A 49 74.87 -6.56 -10.23
C LEU A 49 73.75 -6.02 -9.33
N VAL A 50 74.05 -5.03 -8.47
CA VAL A 50 73.04 -4.35 -7.65
C VAL A 50 72.00 -3.66 -8.54
N GLY A 51 72.44 -2.99 -9.60
CA GLY A 51 71.58 -2.34 -10.60
C GLY A 51 70.63 -3.31 -11.31
N LEU A 52 70.98 -4.60 -11.41
CA LEU A 52 70.12 -5.64 -12.00
C LEU A 52 69.24 -6.34 -10.96
N VAL A 53 69.77 -6.64 -9.77
CA VAL A 53 69.08 -7.40 -8.72
C VAL A 53 68.02 -6.57 -8.00
N VAL A 54 68.31 -5.30 -7.68
CA VAL A 54 67.37 -4.44 -6.94
C VAL A 54 66.04 -4.25 -7.69
N PRO A 55 66.01 -3.97 -9.00
CA PRO A 55 64.77 -3.91 -9.77
C PRO A 55 63.98 -5.22 -9.72
N LEU A 56 64.63 -6.39 -9.82
CA LEU A 56 63.95 -7.69 -9.78
C LEU A 56 63.26 -7.94 -8.43
N ILE A 57 63.93 -7.62 -7.32
CA ILE A 57 63.35 -7.73 -5.97
C ILE A 57 62.17 -6.77 -5.83
N PHE A 58 62.32 -5.53 -6.32
CA PHE A 58 61.26 -4.53 -6.27
C PHE A 58 60.05 -4.96 -7.10
N THR A 59 60.25 -5.45 -8.31
CA THR A 59 59.20 -6.01 -9.17
C THR A 59 58.51 -7.21 -8.50
N PHE A 60 59.26 -8.13 -7.87
CA PHE A 60 58.68 -9.26 -7.16
C PHE A 60 57.80 -8.79 -5.98
N TYR A 61 58.29 -7.84 -5.18
CA TYR A 61 57.54 -7.30 -4.05
C TYR A 61 56.28 -6.55 -4.51
N GLN A 62 56.39 -5.72 -5.56
CA GLN A 62 55.25 -5.03 -6.16
C GLN A 62 54.20 -6.02 -6.68
N ASN A 63 54.61 -7.05 -7.42
CA ASN A 63 53.70 -8.06 -7.95
C ASN A 63 52.97 -8.81 -6.82
N ARG A 64 53.68 -9.14 -5.74
CA ARG A 64 53.07 -9.80 -4.57
C ARG A 64 52.08 -8.88 -3.86
N LYS A 65 52.42 -7.61 -3.66
CA LYS A 65 51.53 -6.61 -3.05
C LYS A 65 50.28 -6.39 -3.91
N LEU A 66 50.44 -6.21 -5.22
CA LEU A 66 49.33 -6.05 -6.17
C LEU A 66 48.40 -7.27 -6.18
N LYS A 67 48.94 -8.49 -6.08
CA LYS A 67 48.12 -9.70 -6.00
C LYS A 67 47.26 -9.70 -4.73
N VAL A 68 47.84 -9.38 -3.58
CA VAL A 68 47.11 -9.31 -2.30
C VAL A 68 46.06 -8.20 -2.32
N GLU A 69 46.40 -7.02 -2.84
CA GLU A 69 45.45 -5.90 -3.01
C GLU A 69 44.30 -6.28 -3.94
N LYS A 70 44.59 -6.94 -5.07
CA LYS A 70 43.58 -7.45 -6.00
C LYS A 70 42.65 -8.47 -5.34
N GLU A 71 43.20 -9.46 -4.64
CA GLU A 71 42.39 -10.46 -3.91
C GLU A 71 41.55 -9.84 -2.78
N SER A 72 42.05 -8.78 -2.13
CA SER A 72 41.27 -8.03 -1.13
C SER A 72 40.15 -7.23 -1.78
N LEU A 73 40.41 -6.60 -2.93
CA LEU A 73 39.44 -5.82 -3.68
C LEU A 73 38.35 -6.71 -4.26
N GLU A 74 38.72 -7.87 -4.82
CA GLU A 74 37.75 -8.87 -5.30
C GLU A 74 36.84 -9.34 -4.17
N ARG A 75 37.37 -9.65 -2.99
CA ARG A 75 36.57 -10.01 -1.82
C ARG A 75 35.65 -8.88 -1.38
N TYR A 76 36.12 -7.64 -1.36
CA TYR A 76 35.32 -6.46 -1.03
C TYR A 76 34.17 -6.26 -2.01
N VAL A 77 34.44 -6.32 -3.33
CA VAL A 77 33.43 -6.21 -4.38
C VAL A 77 32.38 -7.33 -4.29
N VAL A 78 32.81 -8.56 -4.03
CA VAL A 78 31.90 -9.70 -3.82
C VAL A 78 31.03 -9.49 -2.57
N GLY A 79 31.63 -8.99 -1.48
CA GLY A 79 30.92 -8.65 -0.25
C GLY A 79 29.82 -7.60 -0.48
N ILE A 80 30.17 -6.46 -1.09
CA ILE A 80 29.20 -5.41 -1.44
C ILE A 80 28.10 -5.97 -2.34
N LYS A 81 28.44 -6.78 -3.35
CA LYS A 81 27.44 -7.36 -4.25
C LYS A 81 26.42 -8.22 -3.49
N TYR A 82 26.88 -8.97 -2.49
CA TYR A 82 26.00 -9.80 -1.67
C TYR A 82 25.13 -8.97 -0.72
N GLU A 83 25.70 -7.98 -0.03
CA GLU A 83 24.98 -7.04 0.83
C GLU A 83 23.93 -6.23 0.04
N LEU A 84 24.31 -5.73 -1.13
CA LEU A 84 23.40 -4.99 -2.01
C LEU A 84 22.27 -5.89 -2.50
N LYS A 85 22.58 -7.13 -2.91
CA LYS A 85 21.56 -8.10 -3.33
C LYS A 85 20.57 -8.38 -2.20
N ASN A 86 21.05 -8.63 -0.99
CA ASN A 86 20.19 -8.93 0.15
C ASN A 86 19.34 -7.73 0.56
N SER A 87 19.93 -6.53 0.64
CA SER A 87 19.19 -5.31 0.99
C SER A 87 18.12 -4.96 -0.04
N ILE A 88 18.39 -5.15 -1.35
CA ILE A 88 17.39 -4.98 -2.40
C ILE A 88 16.28 -6.03 -2.24
N GLN A 89 16.63 -7.30 -2.00
CA GLN A 89 15.65 -8.37 -1.84
C GLN A 89 14.75 -8.15 -0.61
N GLU A 90 15.31 -7.70 0.50
CA GLU A 90 14.56 -7.35 1.72
C GLU A 90 13.64 -6.15 1.49
N LYS A 91 14.13 -5.09 0.82
CA LYS A 91 13.31 -3.92 0.48
C LYS A 91 12.14 -4.30 -0.42
N ILE A 92 12.39 -5.04 -1.50
CA ILE A 92 11.34 -5.51 -2.41
C ILE A 92 10.32 -6.35 -1.65
N LYS A 93 10.77 -7.27 -0.79
CA LYS A 93 9.85 -8.11 0.01
C LYS A 93 9.00 -7.26 0.96
N SER A 94 9.61 -6.26 1.61
CA SER A 94 8.89 -5.36 2.52
C SER A 94 7.89 -4.48 1.77
N GLU A 95 8.26 -3.95 0.60
CA GLU A 95 7.36 -3.13 -0.22
C GLU A 95 6.18 -3.95 -0.73
N ILE A 96 6.41 -5.19 -1.20
CA ILE A 96 5.35 -6.09 -1.63
C ILE A 96 4.40 -6.43 -0.48
N GLU A 97 4.92 -6.72 0.72
CA GLU A 97 4.05 -7.05 1.86
C GLU A 97 3.22 -5.83 2.30
N ASN A 98 3.83 -4.64 2.34
CA ASN A 98 3.13 -3.40 2.65
C ASN A 98 2.04 -3.09 1.61
N GLU A 99 2.35 -3.22 0.32
CA GLU A 99 1.38 -2.97 -0.75
C GLU A 99 0.24 -3.98 -0.72
N LYS A 100 0.53 -5.25 -0.41
CA LYS A 100 -0.48 -6.29 -0.23
C LYS A 100 -1.38 -6.02 0.98
N GLU A 101 -0.82 -5.55 2.09
CA GLU A 101 -1.60 -5.15 3.26
C GLU A 101 -2.52 -3.96 2.96
N MET A 102 -1.98 -2.92 2.32
CA MET A 102 -2.75 -1.74 1.89
C MET A 102 -3.87 -2.11 0.92
N LEU A 103 -3.57 -2.95 -0.08
CA LEU A 103 -4.55 -3.43 -1.04
C LEU A 103 -5.63 -4.29 -0.36
N GLY A 104 -5.23 -5.15 0.57
CA GLY A 104 -6.16 -5.96 1.38
C GLY A 104 -7.11 -5.09 2.20
N ALA A 105 -6.59 -4.07 2.87
CA ALA A 105 -7.39 -3.11 3.64
C ALA A 105 -8.35 -2.30 2.75
N ALA A 106 -7.87 -1.80 1.60
CA ALA A 106 -8.68 -1.07 0.64
C ALA A 106 -9.81 -1.92 0.06
N LEU A 107 -9.52 -3.19 -0.27
CA LEU A 107 -10.51 -4.13 -0.79
C LEU A 107 -11.57 -4.48 0.28
N GLU A 108 -11.17 -4.66 1.53
CA GLU A 108 -12.09 -4.91 2.63
C GLU A 108 -12.99 -3.70 2.92
N GLN A 109 -12.44 -2.48 2.88
CA GLN A 109 -13.22 -1.26 3.00
C GLN A 109 -14.22 -1.12 1.85
N SER A 110 -13.77 -1.33 0.60
CA SER A 110 -14.63 -1.26 -0.59
C SER A 110 -15.78 -2.27 -0.53
N LYS A 111 -15.53 -3.50 -0.06
CA LYS A 111 -16.59 -4.49 0.19
C LYS A 111 -17.62 -3.99 1.19
N LYS A 112 -17.18 -3.46 2.33
CA LYS A 112 -18.10 -2.94 3.36
C LYS A 112 -18.95 -1.77 2.85
N GLU A 113 -18.36 -0.89 2.05
CA GLU A 113 -19.10 0.23 1.43
C GLU A 113 -20.12 -0.28 0.41
N LEU A 114 -19.73 -1.26 -0.41
CA LEU A 114 -20.62 -1.90 -1.37
C LEU A 114 -21.79 -2.62 -0.68
N ASP A 115 -21.53 -3.39 0.38
CA ASP A 115 -22.56 -4.09 1.14
C ASP A 115 -23.56 -3.11 1.76
N LYS A 116 -23.07 -2.00 2.32
CA LYS A 116 -23.92 -0.92 2.84
C LYS A 116 -24.77 -0.27 1.75
N ALA A 117 -24.19 -0.03 0.57
CA ALA A 117 -24.91 0.54 -0.56
C ALA A 117 -26.00 -0.42 -1.07
N ILE A 118 -25.69 -1.72 -1.17
CA ILE A 118 -26.66 -2.75 -1.56
C ILE A 118 -27.81 -2.81 -0.56
N GLU A 119 -27.52 -2.83 0.74
CA GLU A 119 -28.55 -2.91 1.78
C GLU A 119 -29.44 -1.66 1.78
N LYS A 120 -28.84 -0.48 1.62
CA LYS A 120 -29.58 0.77 1.46
C LYS A 120 -30.52 0.72 0.25
N ASN A 121 -30.00 0.32 -0.92
CA ASN A 121 -30.79 0.26 -2.14
C ASN A 121 -31.92 -0.78 -2.05
N LYS A 122 -31.68 -1.92 -1.40
CA LYS A 122 -32.74 -2.92 -1.15
C LYS A 122 -33.88 -2.33 -0.34
N LYS A 123 -33.57 -1.58 0.72
CA LYS A 123 -34.57 -0.93 1.56
C LYS A 123 -35.34 0.15 0.79
N GLU A 124 -34.66 0.97 0.01
CA GLU A 124 -35.31 2.00 -0.83
C GLU A 124 -36.24 1.35 -1.88
N ILE A 125 -35.81 0.27 -2.52
CA ILE A 125 -36.65 -0.49 -3.47
C ILE A 125 -37.86 -1.10 -2.77
N ASP A 126 -37.69 -1.67 -1.58
CA ASP A 126 -38.79 -2.24 -0.81
C ASP A 126 -39.82 -1.17 -0.45
N GLU A 127 -39.36 -0.01 0.05
CA GLU A 127 -40.22 1.16 0.32
C GLU A 127 -41.00 1.58 -0.94
N GLU A 128 -40.33 1.72 -2.09
CA GLU A 128 -40.97 2.07 -3.38
C GLU A 128 -41.98 1.01 -3.87
N ILE A 129 -41.70 -0.28 -3.67
CA ILE A 129 -42.65 -1.36 -3.99
C ILE A 129 -43.91 -1.23 -3.14
N HIS A 130 -43.76 -0.95 -1.84
CA HIS A 130 -44.87 -0.71 -0.94
C HIS A 130 -45.67 0.52 -1.40
N ILE A 131 -45.03 1.64 -1.75
CA ILE A 131 -45.70 2.84 -2.27
C ILE A 131 -46.49 2.53 -3.56
N ALA A 132 -45.90 1.79 -4.50
CA ALA A 132 -46.53 1.44 -5.76
C ALA A 132 -47.77 0.54 -5.55
N LYS A 133 -47.67 -0.47 -4.68
CA LYS A 133 -48.80 -1.32 -4.29
C LYS A 133 -49.90 -0.52 -3.62
N GLY A 134 -49.53 0.32 -2.65
CA GLY A 134 -50.48 1.22 -1.96
C GLY A 134 -51.20 2.13 -2.94
N SER A 135 -50.49 2.71 -3.90
CA SER A 135 -51.05 3.57 -4.94
C SER A 135 -52.04 2.83 -5.85
N SER A 136 -51.71 1.60 -6.25
CA SER A 136 -52.61 0.76 -7.06
C SER A 136 -53.90 0.43 -6.30
N LEU A 137 -53.79 0.03 -5.04
CA LEU A 137 -54.92 -0.29 -4.17
C LEU A 137 -55.76 0.95 -3.85
N PHE A 138 -55.13 2.10 -3.66
CA PHE A 138 -55.82 3.38 -3.48
C PHE A 138 -56.65 3.75 -4.71
N LEU A 139 -56.11 3.57 -5.92
CA LEU A 139 -56.87 3.79 -7.16
C LEU A 139 -58.03 2.79 -7.30
N GLN A 140 -57.82 1.52 -6.93
CA GLN A 140 -58.87 0.52 -6.89
C GLN A 140 -59.99 0.91 -5.92
N GLY A 141 -59.65 1.35 -4.69
CA GLY A 141 -60.60 1.82 -3.70
C GLY A 141 -61.40 3.03 -4.18
N ASN A 142 -60.77 3.97 -4.89
CA ASN A 142 -61.50 5.08 -5.53
C ASN A 142 -62.50 4.57 -6.59
N ASN A 143 -62.08 3.64 -7.45
CA ASN A 143 -62.96 3.10 -8.49
C ASN A 143 -64.16 2.32 -7.93
N LEU A 144 -63.96 1.56 -6.85
CA LEU A 144 -65.01 0.80 -6.18
C LEU A 144 -65.98 1.74 -5.43
N TYR A 145 -65.46 2.78 -4.80
CA TYR A 145 -66.27 3.82 -4.18
C TYR A 145 -67.21 4.49 -5.21
N ASP A 146 -66.69 4.84 -6.39
CA ASP A 146 -67.49 5.47 -7.46
C ASP A 146 -68.60 4.54 -8.00
N LYS A 147 -68.47 3.23 -7.78
CA LYS A 147 -69.47 2.20 -8.11
C LYS A 147 -70.43 1.87 -6.96
N TYR A 148 -70.30 2.56 -5.82
CA TYR A 148 -71.07 2.28 -4.60
C TYR A 148 -70.79 0.90 -3.98
N GLU A 149 -69.65 0.29 -4.31
CA GLU A 149 -69.16 -0.98 -3.75
C GLU A 149 -68.32 -0.67 -2.49
N TYR A 150 -68.98 -0.24 -1.41
CA TYR A 150 -68.30 0.34 -0.24
C TYR A 150 -67.48 -0.65 0.58
N ASN A 151 -67.87 -1.93 0.63
CA ASN A 151 -67.17 -2.95 1.41
C ASN A 151 -65.82 -3.27 0.76
N GLU A 152 -65.82 -3.48 -0.55
CA GLU A 152 -64.63 -3.72 -1.37
C GLU A 152 -63.74 -2.47 -1.45
N ALA A 153 -64.34 -1.28 -1.48
CA ALA A 153 -63.60 -0.03 -1.39
C ALA A 153 -62.86 0.10 -0.05
N ALA A 154 -63.52 -0.26 1.07
CA ALA A 154 -62.91 -0.22 2.40
C ALA A 154 -61.72 -1.17 2.50
N GLU A 155 -61.87 -2.42 2.04
CA GLU A 155 -60.79 -3.41 1.99
C GLU A 155 -59.60 -2.87 1.17
N SER A 156 -59.86 -2.32 -0.02
CA SER A 156 -58.82 -1.74 -0.88
C SER A 156 -58.08 -0.57 -0.20
N TYR A 157 -58.81 0.33 0.48
CA TYR A 157 -58.18 1.44 1.21
C TYR A 157 -57.39 0.96 2.43
N ILE A 158 -57.88 -0.05 3.16
CA ILE A 158 -57.17 -0.63 4.31
C ILE A 158 -55.83 -1.19 3.86
N TYR A 159 -55.80 -2.01 2.81
CA TYR A 159 -54.54 -2.52 2.27
C TYR A 159 -53.65 -1.41 1.69
N ALA A 160 -54.23 -0.37 1.09
CA ALA A 160 -53.46 0.78 0.64
C ALA A 160 -52.76 1.49 1.82
N ILE A 161 -53.48 1.70 2.93
CA ILE A 161 -52.97 2.32 4.16
C ILE A 161 -51.81 1.52 4.74
N GLU A 162 -51.95 0.19 4.86
CA GLU A 162 -50.88 -0.68 5.33
C GLU A 162 -49.62 -0.53 4.47
N HIS A 163 -49.78 -0.56 3.15
CA HIS A 163 -48.68 -0.37 2.22
C HIS A 163 -48.06 1.04 2.29
N PHE A 164 -48.85 2.10 2.51
CA PHE A 164 -48.28 3.44 2.69
C PHE A 164 -47.58 3.63 4.03
N ILE A 165 -47.99 2.93 5.10
CA ILE A 165 -47.27 2.87 6.38
C ILE A 165 -45.89 2.25 6.17
N ASP A 166 -45.85 1.07 5.53
CA ASP A 166 -44.60 0.35 5.28
C ASP A 166 -43.67 1.10 4.30
N GLY A 167 -44.26 1.69 3.26
CA GLY A 167 -43.56 2.51 2.26
C GLY A 167 -43.23 3.94 2.72
N LYS A 168 -43.69 4.35 3.91
CA LYS A 168 -43.48 5.70 4.49
C LYS A 168 -43.96 6.85 3.62
N ASP A 169 -44.98 6.64 2.80
CA ASP A 169 -45.60 7.70 2.00
C ASP A 169 -46.74 8.36 2.78
N GLU A 170 -46.35 9.33 3.60
CA GLU A 170 -47.23 10.06 4.50
C GLU A 170 -48.35 10.82 3.77
N SER A 171 -48.07 11.38 2.59
CA SER A 171 -49.05 12.16 1.84
C SER A 171 -50.20 11.25 1.38
N ASN A 172 -49.89 10.10 0.80
CA ASN A 172 -50.92 9.18 0.33
C ASN A 172 -51.57 8.40 1.48
N LEU A 173 -50.83 8.13 2.56
CA LEU A 173 -51.38 7.59 3.80
C LEU A 173 -52.51 8.47 4.35
N GLN A 174 -52.28 9.78 4.48
CA GLN A 174 -53.29 10.72 4.97
C GLN A 174 -54.54 10.75 4.08
N ARG A 175 -54.36 10.73 2.74
CA ARG A 175 -55.48 10.70 1.78
C ARG A 175 -56.28 9.41 1.86
N ALA A 176 -55.60 8.27 2.01
CA ALA A 176 -56.27 6.98 2.14
C ALA A 176 -57.05 6.89 3.46
N LEU A 177 -56.48 7.38 4.56
CA LEU A 177 -57.16 7.47 5.86
C LEU A 177 -58.39 8.38 5.80
N ASP A 178 -58.27 9.55 5.17
CA ASP A 178 -59.38 10.48 4.97
C ASP A 178 -60.51 9.85 4.13
N ASN A 179 -60.18 9.25 2.99
CA ASN A 179 -61.17 8.56 2.16
C ASN A 179 -61.87 7.42 2.91
N LEU A 180 -61.11 6.59 3.64
CA LEU A 180 -61.69 5.50 4.41
C LEU A 180 -62.64 6.01 5.50
N THR A 181 -62.18 6.99 6.29
CA THR A 181 -62.87 7.45 7.50
C THR A 181 -64.03 8.39 7.18
N ASN A 182 -63.86 9.31 6.24
CA ASN A 182 -64.81 10.38 5.96
C ASN A 182 -65.71 10.14 4.75
N ARG A 183 -65.40 9.14 3.90
CA ARG A 183 -66.21 8.83 2.71
C ARG A 183 -66.77 7.42 2.72
N VAL A 184 -65.95 6.42 3.02
CA VAL A 184 -66.35 5.01 2.89
C VAL A 184 -67.11 4.52 4.13
N PHE A 185 -66.51 4.62 5.32
CA PHE A 185 -67.17 4.19 6.56
C PHE A 185 -68.54 4.85 6.84
N PRO A 186 -68.79 6.13 6.51
CA PRO A 186 -70.12 6.72 6.67
C PRO A 186 -71.22 6.03 5.84
N GLU A 187 -70.85 5.32 4.77
CA GLU A 187 -71.82 4.65 3.90
C GLU A 187 -72.05 3.17 4.25
N MET A 188 -71.13 2.56 4.99
CA MET A 188 -71.17 1.15 5.38
C MET A 188 -72.06 0.89 6.60
N ASP A 189 -72.38 -0.38 6.86
CA ASP A 189 -73.08 -0.80 8.06
C ASP A 189 -72.54 -2.15 8.56
N LYS A 190 -73.16 -2.74 9.59
CA LYS A 190 -72.68 -3.98 10.20
C LYS A 190 -72.60 -5.18 9.23
N SER A 191 -73.25 -5.13 8.06
CA SER A 191 -73.15 -6.19 7.05
C SER A 191 -71.73 -6.39 6.54
N VAL A 192 -70.85 -5.38 6.68
CA VAL A 192 -69.43 -5.50 6.36
C VAL A 192 -68.75 -6.67 7.08
N LEU A 193 -69.23 -7.06 8.27
CA LEU A 193 -68.65 -8.18 9.00
C LEU A 193 -68.87 -9.53 8.31
N GLU A 194 -69.86 -9.64 7.45
CA GLU A 194 -70.12 -10.84 6.65
C GLU A 194 -69.19 -10.86 5.42
N ASP A 195 -69.03 -9.73 4.74
CA ASP A 195 -68.24 -9.62 3.51
C ASP A 195 -66.73 -9.52 3.80
N PHE A 196 -66.36 -8.87 4.91
CA PHE A 196 -64.98 -8.65 5.33
C PHE A 196 -64.79 -8.93 6.83
N PRO A 197 -64.76 -10.22 7.24
CA PRO A 197 -64.76 -10.62 8.65
C PRO A 197 -63.53 -10.14 9.46
N LYS A 198 -62.44 -9.79 8.78
CA LYS A 198 -61.17 -9.39 9.41
C LYS A 198 -61.01 -7.88 9.58
N ILE A 199 -61.98 -7.08 9.13
CA ILE A 199 -61.89 -5.62 9.15
C ILE A 199 -61.43 -5.05 10.49
N GLN A 200 -61.93 -5.58 11.61
CA GLN A 200 -61.53 -5.09 12.93
C GLN A 200 -60.07 -5.41 13.24
N SER A 201 -59.60 -6.62 12.94
CA SER A 201 -58.19 -7.01 13.13
C SER A 201 -57.27 -6.18 12.25
N ASP A 202 -57.68 -5.89 11.01
CA ASP A 202 -56.87 -5.15 10.05
C ASP A 202 -56.80 -3.65 10.45
N ILE A 203 -57.90 -3.07 10.95
CA ILE A 203 -57.90 -1.72 11.54
C ILE A 203 -57.04 -1.66 12.80
N GLU A 204 -57.08 -2.67 13.67
CA GLU A 204 -56.16 -2.74 14.81
C GLU A 204 -54.68 -2.81 14.37
N GLY A 205 -54.41 -3.49 13.24
CA GLY A 205 -53.12 -3.50 12.57
C GLY A 205 -52.67 -2.10 12.13
N ILE A 206 -53.56 -1.38 11.44
CA ILE A 206 -53.33 0.01 11.02
C ILE A 206 -53.07 0.92 12.23
N VAL A 207 -53.90 0.84 13.28
CA VAL A 207 -53.72 1.65 14.50
C VAL A 207 -52.36 1.38 15.14
N LYS A 208 -51.91 0.12 15.20
CA LYS A 208 -50.56 -0.22 15.68
C LYS A 208 -49.47 0.37 14.78
N GLY A 209 -49.65 0.32 13.46
CA GLY A 209 -48.76 0.93 12.48
C GLY A 209 -48.64 2.46 12.68
N LEU A 210 -49.78 3.16 12.73
CA LEU A 210 -49.85 4.60 12.94
C LEU A 210 -49.24 5.02 14.28
N ASN A 211 -49.48 4.26 15.36
CA ASN A 211 -48.87 4.54 16.66
C ASN A 211 -47.34 4.49 16.63
N LYS A 212 -46.73 3.61 15.81
CA LYS A 212 -45.26 3.59 15.62
C LYS A 212 -44.75 4.82 14.89
N LEU A 213 -45.56 5.41 14.00
CA LEU A 213 -45.24 6.63 13.25
C LEU A 213 -45.66 7.92 13.99
N ASN A 214 -46.30 7.80 15.16
CA ASN A 214 -46.95 8.91 15.86
C ASN A 214 -45.96 9.79 16.65
N GLU A 215 -44.97 10.34 15.95
CA GLU A 215 -44.05 11.31 16.53
C GLU A 215 -44.78 12.64 16.77
N ASN A 216 -44.58 13.23 17.96
CA ASN A 216 -45.20 14.50 18.35
C ASN A 216 -46.74 14.53 18.21
N ARG A 217 -47.41 13.39 18.40
CA ARG A 217 -48.88 13.24 18.31
C ARG A 217 -49.47 13.52 16.92
N ARG A 218 -48.64 13.42 15.87
CA ARG A 218 -49.04 13.69 14.47
C ARG A 218 -50.29 12.92 14.02
N TYR A 219 -50.45 11.67 14.44
CA TYR A 219 -51.56 10.79 14.06
C TYR A 219 -52.59 10.58 15.17
N THR A 220 -52.48 11.26 16.32
CA THR A 220 -53.35 11.01 17.47
C THR A 220 -54.83 11.22 17.14
N ASP A 221 -55.16 12.32 16.47
CA ASP A 221 -56.55 12.63 16.12
C ASP A 221 -57.09 11.66 15.06
N VAL A 222 -56.26 11.35 14.05
CA VAL A 222 -56.60 10.40 12.98
C VAL A 222 -56.87 8.99 13.53
N ILE A 223 -56.05 8.52 14.48
CA ILE A 223 -56.26 7.24 15.17
C ILE A 223 -57.59 7.25 15.92
N SER A 224 -57.85 8.31 16.71
CA SER A 224 -59.10 8.43 17.47
C SER A 224 -60.33 8.45 16.55
N ASP A 225 -60.25 9.16 15.42
CA ASP A 225 -61.34 9.24 14.45
C ASP A 225 -61.56 7.91 13.73
N LEU A 226 -60.49 7.20 13.36
CA LEU A 226 -60.57 5.88 12.76
C LEU A 226 -61.27 4.89 13.71
N GLU A 227 -60.83 4.81 14.97
CA GLU A 227 -61.41 3.93 16.00
C GLU A 227 -62.87 4.26 16.29
N LYS A 228 -63.20 5.56 16.40
CA LYS A 228 -64.58 6.00 16.61
C LYS A 228 -65.47 5.62 15.43
N THR A 229 -65.00 5.83 14.20
CA THR A 229 -65.80 5.64 13.00
C THR A 229 -66.04 4.17 12.72
N ILE A 230 -65.05 3.29 12.85
CA ILE A 230 -65.27 1.84 12.70
C ILE A 230 -66.27 1.32 13.75
N ASN A 231 -66.17 1.78 15.01
CA ASN A 231 -67.12 1.40 16.05
C ASN A 231 -68.56 1.85 15.76
N GLN A 232 -68.74 2.94 14.99
CA GLN A 232 -70.07 3.36 14.53
C GLN A 232 -70.58 2.45 13.41
N VAL A 233 -69.72 2.07 12.45
CA VAL A 233 -70.08 1.12 11.37
C VAL A 233 -70.58 -0.19 11.96
N LEU A 234 -69.84 -0.75 12.93
CA LEU A 234 -70.18 -2.03 13.58
C LEU A 234 -71.51 -2.01 14.36
N LYS A 235 -72.01 -0.83 14.70
CA LYS A 235 -73.29 -0.64 15.42
C LYS A 235 -74.43 -0.23 14.48
N ARG A 236 -74.12 0.22 13.26
CA ARG A 236 -75.12 0.74 12.33
C ARG A 236 -75.95 -0.42 11.78
N THR A 237 -77.28 -0.27 11.85
CA THR A 237 -78.20 -1.23 11.24
C THR A 237 -78.15 -1.13 9.72
N PRO A 238 -78.36 -2.26 9.00
CA PRO A 238 -78.38 -2.25 7.55
C PRO A 238 -79.35 -1.22 7.00
N LYS A 239 -78.89 -0.41 6.04
CA LYS A 239 -79.79 0.48 5.31
C LYS A 239 -80.75 -0.40 4.50
N GLU A 240 -82.06 -0.11 4.55
CA GLU A 240 -83.00 -0.75 3.65
C GLU A 240 -82.61 -0.38 2.21
N LYS A 241 -82.36 -1.40 1.37
CA LYS A 241 -81.95 -1.26 -0.03
C LYS A 241 -83.09 -0.77 -0.91
#